data_AF-A0A7S3CW75-F1
#
_entry.id   AF-A0A7S3CW75-F1
#
_cell.length_a   1.000
_cell.length_b   1.000
_cell.length_c   1.000
_cell.angle_alpha   90.00
_cell.angle_beta   90.00
_cell.angle_gamma   90.00
#
_symmetry.space_group_name_H-M   'P 1'
#
loop_
_entity.id
_entity.type
_entity.pdbx_description
1 polymer ?
#
loop_
_entity_poly.entity_id
_entity_poly.type
_entity_poly.pdbx_seq_one_letter_code
_entity_poly.pdbx_strand_id
1 'polypeptide(L)'
;LASYIAGYATFQITITKTYNVTNLFEDLKGLYKTAGILGKHTTFLFTDAEVKDEGFLEYINQILATGEVAGLYAKDEIDVIVNDIRGVVKKEKLNVVDTFDNMYKLFLDRVRDNLHIVLCFSPVGEQFSSRARKFPG
;
A
#
# COMPACT_ATOMS: atom_id res chain seq x y z
N LEU A 1 -5.43 17.15 -6.57
CA LEU A 1 -5.35 17.79 -7.91
C LEU A 1 -4.32 17.10 -8.80
N ALA A 2 -3.06 16.93 -8.37
CA ALA A 2 -2.03 16.22 -9.15
C ALA A 2 -2.46 14.80 -9.58
N SER A 3 -2.95 13.98 -8.65
CA SER A 3 -3.46 12.63 -8.96
C SER A 3 -4.67 12.65 -9.91
N TYR A 4 -5.56 13.62 -9.77
CA TYR A 4 -6.71 13.78 -10.66
C TYR A 4 -6.28 14.13 -12.09
N ILE A 5 -5.28 15.01 -12.23
CA ILE A 5 -4.68 15.36 -13.53
C ILE A 5 -3.94 14.15 -14.14
N ALA A 6 -3.28 13.33 -13.32
CA ALA A 6 -2.64 12.09 -13.75
C ALA A 6 -3.63 10.94 -14.07
N GLY A 7 -4.93 11.14 -13.81
CA GLY A 7 -5.96 10.09 -13.99
C GLY A 7 -5.88 8.97 -12.94
N TYR A 8 -5.18 9.19 -11.83
CA TYR A 8 -4.99 8.21 -10.77
C TYR A 8 -6.15 8.25 -9.79
N ALA A 9 -6.58 7.08 -9.31
CA ALA A 9 -7.59 6.99 -8.27
C ALA A 9 -7.01 7.52 -6.96
N THR A 10 -7.63 8.52 -6.34
CA THR A 10 -7.20 9.01 -5.03
C THR A 10 -7.95 8.29 -3.93
N PHE A 11 -7.21 7.76 -2.97
CA PHE A 11 -7.73 7.20 -1.74
C PHE A 11 -7.19 7.99 -0.56
N GLN A 12 -8.07 8.35 0.37
CA GLN A 12 -7.73 8.99 1.62
C GLN A 12 -8.47 8.26 2.73
N ILE A 13 -7.76 7.94 3.81
CA ILE A 13 -8.37 7.26 4.95
C ILE A 13 -9.29 8.22 5.68
N THR A 14 -10.49 7.76 6.02
CA THR A 14 -11.40 8.53 6.87
C THR A 14 -11.28 8.06 8.31
N ILE A 15 -10.51 8.80 9.12
CA ILE A 15 -10.34 8.46 10.54
C ILE A 15 -11.62 8.77 11.32
N THR A 16 -12.16 7.73 11.95
CA THR A 16 -13.26 7.83 12.91
C THR A 16 -12.74 7.64 14.34
N LYS A 17 -13.56 7.95 15.37
CA LYS A 17 -13.18 7.72 16.78
C LYS A 17 -12.80 6.27 17.08
N THR A 18 -13.34 5.31 16.35
CA THR A 18 -13.09 3.87 16.52
C THR A 18 -12.04 3.30 15.56
N TYR A 19 -11.52 4.10 14.62
CA TYR A 19 -10.50 3.65 13.68
C TYR A 19 -9.25 3.16 14.41
N ASN A 20 -8.81 1.95 14.06
CA ASN A 20 -7.69 1.23 14.65
C ASN A 20 -6.83 0.57 13.56
N VAL A 21 -5.80 -0.19 13.98
CA VAL A 21 -4.86 -0.88 13.08
C VAL A 21 -5.57 -1.87 12.15
N THR A 22 -6.62 -2.56 12.62
CA THR A 22 -7.38 -3.50 11.80
C THR A 22 -8.06 -2.80 10.62
N ASN A 23 -8.63 -1.61 10.85
CA ASN A 23 -9.22 -0.82 9.77
C ASN A 23 -8.15 -0.35 8.76
N LEU A 24 -6.98 0.05 9.25
CA LEU A 24 -5.84 0.37 8.38
C LEU A 24 -5.45 -0.82 7.51
N PHE A 25 -5.41 -2.02 8.08
CA PHE A 25 -5.09 -3.23 7.32
C PHE A 25 -6.15 -3.51 6.24
N GLU A 26 -7.44 -3.34 6.55
CA GLU A 26 -8.51 -3.48 5.55
C GLU A 26 -8.37 -2.47 4.40
N ASP A 27 -8.10 -1.20 4.72
CA ASP A 27 -7.87 -0.15 3.73
C ASP A 27 -6.65 -0.47 2.84
N LEU A 28 -5.53 -0.88 3.47
CA LEU A 28 -4.32 -1.30 2.76
C LEU A 28 -4.57 -2.52 1.87
N LYS A 29 -5.32 -3.53 2.33
CA LYS A 29 -5.69 -4.68 1.51
C LYS A 29 -6.47 -4.27 0.25
N GLY A 30 -7.39 -3.32 0.40
CA GLY A 30 -8.16 -2.76 -0.72
C GLY A 30 -7.27 -2.02 -1.73
N LEU A 31 -6.32 -1.23 -1.23
CA LEU A 31 -5.32 -0.53 -2.04
C LEU A 31 -4.43 -1.50 -2.81
N TYR A 32 -3.88 -2.51 -2.12
CA TYR A 32 -3.02 -3.53 -2.72
C TYR A 32 -3.75 -4.35 -3.78
N LYS A 33 -5.03 -4.68 -3.57
CA LYS A 33 -5.85 -5.35 -4.59
C LYS A 33 -6.07 -4.47 -5.82
N THR A 34 -6.29 -3.18 -5.63
CA THR A 34 -6.54 -2.23 -6.72
C THR A 34 -5.25 -1.95 -7.52
N ALA A 35 -4.14 -1.74 -6.83
CA ALA A 35 -2.84 -1.47 -7.44
C ALA A 35 -2.23 -2.74 -8.06
N GLY A 36 -2.17 -3.84 -7.29
CA GLY A 36 -1.51 -5.09 -7.70
C GLY A 36 -2.33 -5.93 -8.68
N ILE A 37 -3.57 -6.29 -8.32
CA ILE A 37 -4.39 -7.20 -9.13
C ILE A 37 -5.06 -6.47 -10.29
N LEU A 38 -5.74 -5.34 -10.02
CA LEU A 38 -6.41 -4.59 -11.10
C LEU A 38 -5.42 -3.76 -11.94
N GLY A 39 -4.20 -3.52 -11.47
CA GLY A 39 -3.20 -2.72 -12.19
C GLY A 39 -3.60 -1.25 -12.33
N LYS A 40 -4.38 -0.71 -11.39
CA LYS A 40 -4.85 0.68 -11.45
C LYS A 40 -3.95 1.59 -10.62
N HIS A 41 -3.40 2.62 -11.27
CA HIS A 41 -2.67 3.67 -10.57
C HIS A 41 -3.55 4.34 -9.51
N THR A 42 -3.08 4.28 -8.27
CA THR A 42 -3.79 4.73 -7.08
C THR A 42 -2.85 5.58 -6.24
N THR A 43 -3.30 6.78 -5.86
CA THR A 43 -2.60 7.63 -4.91
C THR A 43 -3.25 7.49 -3.55
N PHE A 44 -2.47 7.06 -2.55
CA PHE A 44 -2.87 7.06 -1.16
C PHE A 44 -2.36 8.32 -0.48
N LEU A 45 -3.29 9.20 -0.07
CA LEU A 45 -3.00 10.41 0.68
C LEU A 45 -3.08 10.11 2.18
N PHE A 46 -2.01 10.44 2.91
CA PHE A 46 -1.94 10.26 4.35
C PHE A 46 -1.37 11.51 5.03
N THR A 47 -2.08 12.02 6.03
CA THR A 47 -1.79 13.29 6.69
C THR A 47 -1.42 13.09 8.17
N ASP A 48 -0.74 14.06 8.79
CA ASP A 48 -0.44 14.02 10.23
C ASP A 48 -1.70 13.91 11.11
N ALA A 49 -2.78 14.58 10.70
CA ALA A 49 -4.08 14.54 11.37
C ALA A 49 -4.68 13.12 11.42
N GLU A 50 -4.26 12.23 10.52
CA GLU A 50 -4.76 10.86 10.42
C GLU A 50 -3.91 9.86 11.25
N VAL A 51 -2.77 10.31 11.80
CA VAL A 51 -1.89 9.49 12.65
C VAL A 51 -2.47 9.38 14.06
N LYS A 52 -3.24 8.32 14.29
CA LYS A 52 -3.80 8.00 15.62
C LYS A 52 -2.82 7.24 16.54
N ASP A 53 -1.95 6.43 15.95
CA ASP A 53 -1.00 5.56 16.65
C ASP A 53 0.34 5.61 15.91
N GLU A 54 1.47 5.54 16.64
CA GLU A 54 2.80 5.50 16.02
C GLU A 54 2.97 4.25 15.13
N GLY A 55 2.29 3.14 15.45
CA GLY A 55 2.32 1.92 14.64
C GLY A 55 1.83 2.13 13.21
N PHE A 56 0.99 3.15 12.95
CA PHE A 56 0.56 3.46 11.58
C PHE A 56 1.77 3.85 10.72
N LEU A 57 2.67 4.67 11.28
CA LEU A 57 3.87 5.12 10.58
C LEU A 57 4.85 3.98 10.33
N GLU A 58 4.91 2.98 11.23
CA GLU A 58 5.71 1.77 11.01
C GLU A 58 5.21 0.98 9.78
N TYR A 59 3.89 0.80 9.64
CA TYR A 59 3.33 0.12 8.48
C TYR A 59 3.53 0.91 7.19
N ILE A 60 3.36 2.23 7.21
CA ILE A 60 3.66 3.09 6.06
C ILE A 60 5.13 2.96 5.65
N ASN A 61 6.05 2.98 6.63
CA ASN A 61 7.48 2.83 6.37
C ASN A 61 7.82 1.45 5.76
N GLN A 62 7.13 0.38 6.17
CA GLN A 62 7.26 -0.93 5.52
C GLN A 62 6.83 -0.88 4.05
N ILE A 63 5.70 -0.22 3.73
CA ILE A 63 5.26 -0.07 2.34
C ILE A 63 6.28 0.73 1.52
N LEU A 64 6.83 1.81 2.07
CA LEU A 64 7.83 2.63 1.38
C LEU A 64 9.15 1.88 1.16
N ALA A 65 9.62 1.16 2.19
CA ALA A 65 10.91 0.47 2.14
C ALA A 65 10.88 -0.81 1.28
N THR A 66 9.91 -1.68 1.49
CA THR A 66 9.85 -3.00 0.85
C THR A 66 8.68 -3.16 -0.11
N GLY A 67 7.61 -2.39 0.06
CA GLY A 67 6.33 -2.61 -0.63
C GLY A 67 5.52 -3.73 0.01
N GLU A 68 5.96 -4.30 1.12
CA GLU A 68 5.30 -5.41 1.81
C GLU A 68 5.07 -5.05 3.28
N VAL A 69 3.87 -5.30 3.78
CA VAL A 69 3.50 -5.05 5.18
C VAL A 69 3.41 -6.38 5.92
N ALA A 70 4.18 -6.51 7.00
CA ALA A 70 4.22 -7.74 7.78
C ALA A 70 2.86 -8.00 8.46
N GLY A 71 2.33 -9.22 8.27
CA GLY A 71 1.04 -9.62 8.83
C GLY A 71 -0.18 -8.99 8.15
N LEU A 72 -0.01 -8.31 7.01
CA LEU A 72 -1.13 -7.75 6.25
C LEU A 72 -2.05 -8.86 5.74
N TYR A 73 -1.48 -9.93 5.18
CA TYR A 73 -2.24 -11.07 4.66
C TYR A 73 -1.93 -12.34 5.46
N ALA A 74 -2.98 -13.12 5.73
CA ALA A 74 -2.81 -14.49 6.19
C ALA A 74 -2.35 -15.40 5.03
N LYS A 75 -1.75 -16.57 5.34
CA LYS A 75 -1.18 -17.46 4.32
C LYS A 75 -2.20 -17.88 3.25
N ASP A 76 -3.42 -18.17 3.67
CA ASP A 76 -4.55 -18.49 2.81
C ASP A 76 -4.96 -17.34 1.89
N GLU A 77 -4.90 -16.09 2.37
CA GLU A 77 -5.15 -14.91 1.53
C GLU A 77 -4.04 -14.70 0.49
N ILE A 78 -2.78 -14.99 0.83
CA ILE A 78 -1.66 -14.92 -0.13
C ILE A 78 -1.85 -15.93 -1.25
N ASP A 79 -2.28 -17.16 -0.93
CA ASP A 79 -2.58 -18.18 -1.95
C ASP A 79 -3.67 -17.71 -2.93
N VAL A 80 -4.70 -17.01 -2.44
CA VAL A 80 -5.73 -16.40 -3.28
C VAL A 80 -5.16 -15.32 -4.19
N ILE A 81 -4.33 -14.41 -3.66
CA ILE A 81 -3.69 -13.34 -4.43
C ILE A 81 -2.78 -13.90 -5.53
N VAL A 82 -1.99 -14.93 -5.22
CA VAL A 82 -1.12 -15.60 -6.18
C VAL A 82 -1.94 -16.22 -7.32
N ASN A 83 -3.08 -16.83 -7.00
CA ASN A 83 -3.98 -17.36 -8.02
C ASN A 83 -4.60 -16.27 -8.90
N ASP A 84 -5.03 -15.15 -8.31
CA ASP A 84 -5.54 -14.00 -9.06
C ASP A 84 -4.48 -13.46 -10.03
N ILE A 85 -3.22 -13.36 -9.57
CA ILE A 85 -2.10 -12.86 -10.36
C ILE A 85 -1.71 -13.82 -11.49
N ARG A 86 -1.79 -15.14 -11.28
CA ARG A 86 -1.67 -16.09 -12.40
C ARG A 86 -2.69 -15.82 -13.49
N GLY A 87 -3.92 -15.47 -13.12
CA GLY A 87 -4.96 -15.06 -14.06
C GLY A 87 -4.56 -13.83 -14.87
N VAL A 88 -3.98 -12.83 -14.21
CA VAL A 88 -3.45 -11.61 -14.84
C VAL A 88 -2.28 -11.92 -15.79
N VAL A 89 -1.31 -12.72 -15.36
CA VAL A 89 -0.14 -13.14 -16.17
C VAL A 89 -0.59 -13.83 -17.45
N LYS A 90 -1.56 -14.74 -17.37
CA LYS A 90 -2.13 -15.43 -18.55
C LYS A 90 -2.84 -14.45 -19.48
N LYS A 91 -3.59 -13.48 -18.92
CA LYS A 91 -4.33 -12.48 -19.69
C LYS A 91 -3.39 -11.49 -20.40
N GLU A 92 -2.35 -11.04 -19.73
CA GLU A 92 -1.36 -10.09 -20.25
C GLU A 92 -0.23 -10.77 -21.05
N LYS A 93 -0.23 -12.11 -21.10
CA LYS A 93 0.79 -12.94 -21.78
C LYS A 93 2.22 -12.64 -21.32
N LEU A 94 2.39 -12.41 -20.02
CA LEU A 94 3.69 -12.18 -19.41
C LEU A 94 4.48 -13.50 -19.38
N ASN A 95 5.75 -13.45 -19.81
CA ASN A 95 6.61 -14.63 -19.91
C ASN A 95 7.33 -14.89 -18.57
N VAL A 96 6.55 -15.17 -17.52
CA VAL A 96 7.04 -15.41 -16.16
C VAL A 96 6.84 -16.88 -15.81
N VAL A 97 7.84 -17.50 -15.18
CA VAL A 97 7.75 -18.89 -14.72
C VAL A 97 6.70 -18.99 -13.60
N ASP A 98 5.74 -19.90 -13.76
CA ASP A 98 4.63 -20.11 -12.82
C ASP A 98 5.09 -20.79 -11.53
N THR A 99 5.75 -20.02 -10.66
CA THR A 99 6.07 -20.40 -9.28
C THR A 99 5.41 -19.43 -8.32
N PHE A 100 5.11 -19.91 -7.10
CA PHE A 100 4.49 -19.09 -6.05
C PHE A 100 5.30 -17.81 -5.79
N ASP A 101 6.61 -17.94 -5.61
CA ASP A 101 7.50 -16.80 -5.32
C ASP A 101 7.51 -15.76 -6.46
N ASN A 102 7.51 -16.20 -7.72
CA ASN A 102 7.50 -15.28 -8.85
C ASN A 102 6.18 -14.55 -8.98
N MET A 103 5.05 -15.22 -8.73
CA MET A 103 3.73 -14.59 -8.78
C MET A 103 3.56 -13.58 -7.64
N TYR A 104 4.00 -13.92 -6.43
CA TYR A 104 3.94 -13.01 -5.29
C TYR A 104 4.89 -11.82 -5.47
N LYS A 105 6.10 -12.05 -6.01
CA LYS A 105 7.01 -10.96 -6.36
C LYS A 105 6.40 -10.04 -7.42
N LEU A 106 5.81 -10.60 -8.48
CA LEU A 106 5.16 -9.81 -9.53
C LEU A 106 3.98 -8.98 -8.96
N PHE A 107 3.23 -9.54 -8.02
CA PHE A 107 2.20 -8.79 -7.31
C PHE A 107 2.79 -7.58 -6.59
N LEU A 108 3.85 -7.76 -5.78
CA LEU A 108 4.49 -6.67 -5.07
C LEU A 108 5.09 -5.62 -6.02
N ASP A 109 5.71 -6.06 -7.12
CA ASP A 109 6.24 -5.16 -8.15
C ASP A 109 5.10 -4.31 -8.77
N ARG A 110 3.96 -4.94 -9.13
CA ARG A 110 2.78 -4.22 -9.60
C ARG A 110 2.21 -3.26 -8.56
N VAL A 111 2.21 -3.63 -7.28
CA VAL A 111 1.77 -2.72 -6.21
C VAL A 111 2.70 -1.52 -6.16
N ARG A 112 4.03 -1.70 -6.21
CA ARG A 112 5.00 -0.60 -6.17
C ARG A 112 4.87 0.35 -7.36
N ASP A 113 4.60 -0.19 -8.54
CA ASP A 113 4.43 0.62 -9.77
C ASP A 113 3.12 1.42 -9.79
N ASN A 114 2.07 0.91 -9.14
CA ASN A 114 0.72 1.48 -9.21
C ASN A 114 0.28 2.21 -7.94
N LEU A 115 0.86 1.93 -6.77
CA LEU A 115 0.49 2.54 -5.50
C LEU A 115 1.48 3.66 -5.16
N HIS A 116 1.00 4.90 -5.18
CA HIS A 116 1.80 6.08 -4.83
C HIS A 116 1.34 6.63 -3.48
N ILE A 117 2.24 6.66 -2.50
CA ILE A 117 1.94 7.20 -1.17
C ILE A 117 2.39 8.66 -1.11
N VAL A 118 1.49 9.54 -0.66
CA VAL A 118 1.75 10.97 -0.46
C VAL A 118 1.56 11.29 1.02
N LEU A 119 2.67 11.64 1.68
CA LEU A 119 2.69 12.05 3.08
C LEU A 119 2.61 13.57 3.19
N CYS A 120 1.59 14.07 3.87
CA CYS A 120 1.39 15.48 4.15
C CYS A 120 1.57 15.74 5.64
N PHE A 121 2.79 16.06 6.05
CA PHE A 121 3.11 16.39 7.44
C PHE A 121 3.48 17.86 7.59
N SER A 122 2.94 18.51 8.62
CA SER A 122 3.32 19.88 8.94
C SER A 122 4.71 19.94 9.58
N PRO A 123 5.61 20.84 9.12
CA PRO A 123 6.95 21.00 9.71
C PRO A 123 6.94 21.72 11.07
N VAL A 124 5.79 22.20 11.53
CA VAL A 124 5.69 23.10 12.70
C VAL A 124 5.67 22.34 14.05
N GLY A 125 5.48 21.01 14.04
CA GLY A 125 5.49 20.20 15.26
C GLY A 125 6.86 19.62 15.61
N GLU A 126 7.25 19.63 16.89
CA GLU A 126 8.47 18.95 17.39
C GLU A 126 8.53 17.46 17.00
N GLN A 127 7.37 16.84 16.76
CA GLN A 127 7.25 15.46 16.34
C GLN A 127 7.70 15.21 14.89
N PHE A 128 7.70 16.21 14.00
CA PHE A 128 8.11 16.03 12.61
C PHE A 128 9.59 15.61 12.51
N SER A 129 10.48 16.30 13.21
CA SER A 129 11.93 15.99 13.21
C SER A 129 12.23 14.61 13.81
N SER A 130 11.45 14.17 14.80
CA SER A 130 11.57 12.84 15.40
C SER A 130 11.05 11.75 14.47
N ARG A 131 9.87 11.95 13.85
CA ARG A 131 9.27 11.00 12.90
C ARG A 131 10.10 10.87 11.62
N ALA A 132 10.59 11.97 11.06
CA ALA A 132 11.47 11.95 9.89
C ALA A 132 12.80 11.22 10.15
N ARG A 133 13.31 11.22 11.39
CA ARG A 133 14.49 10.45 11.79
C ARG A 133 14.19 8.97 12.04
N LYS A 134 13.01 8.64 12.56
CA LYS A 134 12.58 7.25 12.82
C LYS A 134 12.15 6.51 11.55
N PHE A 135 11.61 7.22 10.57
CA PHE A 135 11.02 6.66 9.35
C PHE A 135 11.63 7.34 8.11
N PRO A 136 12.86 6.98 7.72
CA PRO A 136 13.58 7.59 6.60
C PRO A 136 13.16 7.06 5.22
N GLY A 137 12.16 6.17 5.17
CA GLY A 137 11.76 5.40 3.98
C GLY A 137 11.35 6.24 2.78
#